data_AF-A0A932J748-F1
#
_entry.id   AF-A0A932J748-F1
#
_cell.length_a   1.000
_cell.length_b   1.000
_cell.length_c   1.000
_cell.angle_alpha   90.00
_cell.angle_beta   90.00
_cell.angle_gamma   90.00
#
_symmetry.space_group_name_H-M   'P 1'
#
loop_
_entity.id
_entity.type
_entity.pdbx_description
1 polymer ?
#
loop_
_entity_poly.entity_id
_entity_poly.type
_entity_poly.pdbx_seq_one_letter_code
_entity_poly.pdbx_strand_id
1 'polypeptide(L)'
;MYARVVTVQIQPNKLDEATRLFRESVVPAAKQQKGFKSIMLLTDRNTGKGVSVGLWETEADLMANEESGYFREQLAKFGGLLAAPPVREAYEVSVQA
;
A
#
# COMPACT_ATOMS: atom_id res chain seq x y z
N MET A 1 15.89 7.60 1.51
CA MET A 1 14.73 6.84 0.97
C MET A 1 13.62 6.90 2.00
N TYR A 2 12.36 6.90 1.56
CA TYR A 2 11.19 7.05 2.42
C TYR A 2 10.21 5.91 2.18
N ALA A 3 9.49 5.52 3.24
CA ALA A 3 8.52 4.45 3.23
C ALA A 3 7.13 4.97 3.55
N ARG A 4 6.12 4.42 2.87
CA ARG A 4 4.73 4.47 3.34
C ARG A 4 4.33 3.08 3.79
N VAL A 5 3.82 3.01 5.01
CA VAL A 5 3.22 1.80 5.56
C VAL A 5 1.71 2.01 5.63
N VAL A 6 0.95 1.05 5.11
CA VAL A 6 -0.50 1.03 5.20
C VAL A 6 -0.92 -0.27 5.85
N THR A 7 -1.50 -0.17 7.03
CA THR A 7 -2.08 -1.30 7.75
C THR A 7 -3.57 -1.37 7.46
N VAL A 8 -4.05 -2.56 7.07
CA VAL A 8 -5.45 -2.82 6.73
C VAL A 8 -5.98 -4.01 7.51
N GLN A 9 -7.28 -3.98 7.79
CA GLN A 9 -8.02 -5.15 8.23
C GLN A 9 -8.90 -5.63 7.08
N ILE A 10 -8.64 -6.83 6.56
CA ILE A 10 -9.36 -7.42 5.44
C ILE A 10 -10.49 -8.29 5.98
N GLN A 11 -11.63 -8.29 5.30
CA GLN A 11 -12.78 -9.11 5.67
C GLN A 11 -12.44 -10.61 5.62
N PRO A 12 -13.08 -11.42 6.47
CA PRO A 12 -12.99 -12.88 6.39
C PRO A 12 -13.27 -13.36 4.96
N ASN A 13 -12.48 -14.31 4.47
CA ASN A 13 -12.59 -14.90 3.12
C ASN A 13 -12.36 -13.94 1.94
N LYS A 14 -11.93 -12.69 2.17
CA LYS A 14 -11.61 -11.71 1.10
C LYS A 14 -10.13 -11.52 0.83
N LEU A 15 -9.27 -12.26 1.53
CA LEU A 15 -7.82 -12.08 1.44
C LEU A 15 -7.24 -12.36 0.06
N ASP A 16 -7.67 -13.44 -0.59
CA ASP A 16 -7.17 -13.80 -1.93
C ASP A 16 -7.63 -12.78 -2.98
N GLU A 17 -8.86 -12.29 -2.86
CA GLU A 17 -9.40 -11.22 -3.70
C GLU A 17 -8.61 -9.92 -3.53
N ALA A 18 -8.35 -9.51 -2.28
CA ALA A 18 -7.55 -8.33 -1.97
C ALA A 18 -6.10 -8.45 -2.49
N THR A 19 -5.48 -9.63 -2.34
CA THR A 19 -4.11 -9.88 -2.81
C THR A 19 -4.03 -9.87 -4.34
N ARG A 20 -5.02 -10.44 -5.03
CA ARG A 20 -5.14 -10.37 -6.49
C ARG A 20 -5.30 -8.93 -6.96
N LEU A 21 -6.24 -8.19 -6.36
CA LEU A 21 -6.46 -6.78 -6.69
C LEU A 21 -5.19 -5.93 -6.47
N PHE A 22 -4.46 -6.17 -5.37
CA PHE A 22 -3.20 -5.49 -5.11
C PHE A 22 -2.17 -5.73 -6.22
N ARG A 23 -2.01 -6.99 -6.64
CA ARG A 23 -1.09 -7.38 -7.71
C ARG A 23 -1.48 -6.80 -9.07
N GLU A 24 -2.78 -6.75 -9.38
CA GLU A 24 -3.28 -6.36 -10.70
C GLU A 24 -3.49 -4.85 -10.84
N SER A 25 -3.77 -4.13 -9.75
CA SER A 25 -4.06 -2.69 -9.81
C SER A 25 -3.00 -1.84 -9.12
N VAL A 26 -2.67 -2.15 -7.86
CA VAL A 26 -1.78 -1.30 -7.06
C VAL A 26 -0.34 -1.37 -7.56
N VAL A 27 0.18 -2.58 -7.80
CA VAL A 27 1.58 -2.77 -8.22
C VAL A 27 1.89 -2.09 -9.56
N PRO A 28 1.10 -2.26 -10.64
CA PRO A 28 1.38 -1.58 -11.90
C PRO A 28 1.27 -0.06 -11.80
N ALA A 29 0.27 0.44 -11.06
CA ALA A 29 0.07 1.87 -10.91
C ALA A 29 1.14 2.51 -10.00
N ALA A 30 1.65 1.78 -9.00
CA ALA A 30 2.77 2.21 -8.16
C ALA A 30 4.06 2.38 -8.97
N LYS A 31 4.34 1.44 -9.89
CA LYS A 31 5.52 1.49 -10.78
C LYS A 31 5.57 2.71 -11.70
N GLN A 32 4.43 3.34 -11.95
CA GLN A 32 4.33 4.55 -12.78
C GLN A 32 4.60 5.84 -11.98
N GLN A 33 4.68 5.76 -10.65
CA GLN A 33 4.87 6.92 -9.80
C GLN A 33 6.34 7.34 -9.82
N LYS A 34 6.57 8.65 -9.86
CA LYS A 34 7.92 9.21 -9.78
C LYS A 34 8.59 8.76 -8.47
N GLY A 35 9.87 8.42 -8.55
CA GLY A 35 10.68 8.03 -7.39
C GLY A 35 10.34 6.66 -6.81
N PHE A 36 9.38 5.91 -7.38
CA PHE A 36 9.04 4.57 -6.92
C PHE A 36 10.26 3.62 -6.94
N LYS A 37 10.45 2.88 -5.85
CA LYS A 37 11.53 1.88 -5.71
C LYS A 37 11.01 0.47 -5.59
N SER A 38 10.05 0.25 -4.70
CA SER A 38 9.45 -1.06 -4.52
C SER A 38 8.12 -0.97 -3.77
N ILE A 39 7.36 -2.04 -3.82
CA ILE A 39 6.18 -2.23 -2.98
C ILE A 39 6.05 -3.70 -2.61
N MET A 40 5.62 -3.96 -1.38
CA MET A 40 5.30 -5.30 -0.90
C MET A 40 3.98 -5.27 -0.12
N LEU A 41 3.27 -6.39 -0.16
CA LEU A 41 2.09 -6.64 0.66
C LEU A 41 2.38 -7.89 1.51
N LEU A 42 2.32 -7.73 2.82
CA LEU A 42 2.40 -8.78 3.81
C LEU A 42 0.98 -9.06 4.30
N THR A 43 0.64 -10.33 4.48
CA THR A 43 -0.68 -10.74 4.94
C THR A 43 -0.59 -11.80 6.02
N ASP A 44 -1.50 -11.70 6.99
CA ASP A 44 -1.76 -12.73 7.97
C ASP A 44 -3.13 -13.35 7.68
N ARG A 45 -3.13 -14.60 7.24
CA ARG A 45 -4.37 -15.31 6.88
C ARG A 45 -5.28 -15.60 8.07
N ASN A 46 -4.70 -15.73 9.27
CA ASN A 46 -5.44 -16.10 10.46
C ASN A 46 -6.19 -14.90 11.05
N THR A 47 -5.58 -13.73 10.99
CA THR A 47 -6.15 -12.49 11.55
C THR A 47 -6.82 -11.60 10.51
N GLY A 48 -6.55 -11.82 9.21
CA GLY A 48 -7.00 -10.94 8.13
C GLY A 48 -6.24 -9.61 8.08
N LYS A 49 -5.15 -9.46 8.85
CA LYS A 49 -4.31 -8.26 8.83
C LYS A 49 -3.49 -8.22 7.54
N GLY A 50 -3.49 -7.07 6.88
CA GLY A 50 -2.60 -6.77 5.77
C GLY A 50 -1.70 -5.58 6.10
N VAL A 51 -0.46 -5.61 5.63
CA VAL A 51 0.48 -4.49 5.71
C VAL A 51 1.10 -4.30 4.34
N SER A 52 0.89 -3.14 3.72
CA SER A 52 1.63 -2.76 2.51
C SER A 52 2.73 -1.77 2.85
N VAL A 53 3.91 -1.98 2.27
CA VAL A 53 5.07 -1.10 2.41
C VAL A 53 5.50 -0.68 1.01
N GLY A 54 5.40 0.60 0.71
CA GLY A 54 5.94 1.20 -0.51
C GLY A 54 7.19 2.00 -0.19
N LEU A 55 8.16 2.03 -1.12
CA LEU A 55 9.41 2.76 -1.00
C LEU A 55 9.58 3.79 -2.13
N TRP A 56 10.05 4.99 -1.77
CA TRP A 56 10.34 6.10 -2.68
C TRP A 56 11.73 6.69 -2.43
N GLU A 57 12.39 7.14 -3.50
CA GLU A 57 13.74 7.74 -3.45
C GLU A 57 13.82 8.91 -2.46
N THR A 58 12.93 9.89 -2.61
CA THR A 58 12.93 11.14 -1.83
C THR A 58 11.60 11.34 -1.09
N GLU A 59 11.61 12.20 -0.06
CA GLU A 59 10.40 12.59 0.66
C GLU A 59 9.41 13.30 -0.26
N ALA A 60 9.92 14.17 -1.13
CA ALA A 60 9.12 14.91 -2.10
C ALA A 60 8.40 13.97 -3.09
N ASP A 61 9.05 12.89 -3.53
CA ASP A 61 8.41 11.89 -4.40
C ASP A 61 7.28 11.13 -3.66
N LEU A 62 7.48 10.82 -2.37
CA LEU A 62 6.44 10.22 -1.53
C LEU A 62 5.25 11.19 -1.34
N MET A 63 5.51 12.45 -0.97
CA MET A 63 4.46 13.45 -0.77
C MET A 63 3.68 13.73 -2.06
N ALA A 64 4.36 13.87 -3.19
CA ALA A 64 3.72 14.04 -4.49
C ALA A 64 2.82 12.84 -4.85
N ASN A 65 3.21 11.62 -4.45
CA ASN A 65 2.36 10.44 -4.59
C ASN A 65 1.09 10.49 -3.73
N GLU A 66 1.16 11.08 -2.54
CA GLU A 66 -0.01 11.23 -1.68
C GLU A 66 -0.98 12.29 -2.22
N GLU A 67 -0.45 13.37 -2.77
CA GLU A 67 -1.23 14.49 -3.33
C GLU A 67 -1.82 14.18 -4.71
N SER A 68 -1.22 13.25 -5.47
CA SER A 68 -1.68 12.91 -6.83
C SER A 68 -3.06 12.24 -6.89
N GLY A 69 -3.64 11.89 -5.75
CA GLY A 69 -4.89 11.15 -5.66
C GLY A 69 -4.74 9.65 -5.98
N TYR A 70 -3.55 9.21 -6.40
CA TYR A 70 -3.21 7.80 -6.63
C TYR A 70 -3.65 6.91 -5.46
N PHE A 71 -3.26 7.28 -4.24
CA PHE A 71 -3.59 6.48 -3.06
C PHE A 71 -5.11 6.37 -2.86
N ARG A 72 -5.83 7.48 -3.01
CA ARG A 72 -7.29 7.53 -2.87
C ARG A 72 -7.98 6.66 -3.93
N GLU A 73 -7.52 6.73 -5.18
CA GLU A 73 -8.05 5.92 -6.28
C GLU A 73 -7.83 4.42 -6.03
N GLN A 74 -6.62 4.02 -5.63
CA GLN A 74 -6.34 2.62 -5.34
C GLN A 74 -7.14 2.14 -4.13
N LEU A 75 -7.20 2.92 -3.05
CA LEU A 75 -7.95 2.55 -1.85
C LEU A 75 -9.45 2.36 -2.14
N ALA A 76 -10.04 3.18 -3.00
CA ALA A 76 -11.44 3.04 -3.40
C ALA A 76 -11.75 1.67 -4.02
N LYS A 77 -10.79 1.06 -4.73
CA LYS A 77 -10.94 -0.29 -5.32
C LYS A 77 -10.99 -1.39 -4.27
N PHE A 78 -10.37 -1.17 -3.10
CA PHE A 78 -10.41 -2.12 -1.99
C PHE A 78 -11.71 -2.09 -1.19
N GLY A 79 -12.64 -1.18 -1.52
CA GLY A 79 -13.90 -0.90 -0.81
C GLY A 79 -14.43 -2.01 0.10
N GLY A 80 -15.46 -2.74 -0.33
CA GLY A 80 -16.09 -3.81 0.46
C GLY A 80 -15.19 -5.02 0.78
N LEU A 81 -13.86 -4.93 0.62
CA LEU A 81 -12.91 -5.94 1.05
C LEU A 81 -12.31 -5.63 2.42
N LEU A 82 -12.34 -4.36 2.86
CA LEU A 82 -11.82 -3.96 4.17
C LEU A 82 -12.91 -4.03 5.23
N ALA A 83 -12.53 -4.44 6.43
CA ALA A 83 -13.40 -4.51 7.61
C ALA A 83 -13.26 -3.28 8.52
N ALA A 84 -12.23 -2.46 8.31
CA ALA A 84 -12.00 -1.21 9.03
C ALA A 84 -11.25 -0.21 8.13
N PRO A 85 -11.32 1.09 8.41
CA PRO A 85 -10.49 2.09 7.73
C PRO A 85 -9.00 1.74 7.82
N PRO A 86 -8.23 1.95 6.74
CA PRO A 86 -6.78 1.73 6.77
C PRO A 86 -6.08 2.77 7.65
N VAL A 87 -4.99 2.37 8.30
CA VAL A 87 -4.05 3.30 8.95
C VAL A 87 -2.86 3.51 8.04
N ARG A 88 -2.47 4.76 7.83
CA ARG A 88 -1.37 5.15 6.95
C ARG A 88 -0.32 5.92 7.74
N GLU A 89 0.93 5.51 7.58
CA GLU A 89 2.09 6.10 8.25
C GLU A 89 3.23 6.28 7.24
N ALA A 90 4.06 7.29 7.46
CA ALA A 90 5.23 7.59 6.64
C ALA A 90 6.49 7.57 7.52
N TYR A 91 7.59 7.07 6.96
CA TYR A 91 8.86 6.92 7.67
C TYR A 91 10.04 7.26 6.77
N GLU A 92 11.11 7.77 7.37
CA GLU A 92 12.44 7.72 6.77
C GLU A 92 12.98 6.28 6.88
N VAL A 93 13.58 5.76 5.81
CA VAL A 93 14.24 4.45 5.85
C VAL A 93 15.70 4.65 6.25
N SER A 94 15.97 4.43 7.54
CA SER A 94 17.33 4.60 8.10
C SER A 94 18.27 3.44 7.76
N VAL A 95 17.76 2.22 7.56
CA VAL A 95 18.55 1.03 7.21
C VAL A 95 17.77 0.17 6.23
N GLN A 96 18.44 -0.27 5.15
CA GLN A 96 17.96 -1.22 4.17
C GLN A 96 19.15 -2.04 3.65
N ALA A 97 18.96 -3.36 3.48
CA ALA A 97 19.96 -4.26 2.89
C ALA A 97 19.72 -4.46 1.39
#